data_AF-A0A257XCM8-F1
#
_entry.id   AF-A0A257XCM8-F1
#
_cell.length_a   1.000
_cell.length_b   1.000
_cell.length_c   1.000
_cell.angle_alpha   90.00
_cell.angle_beta   90.00
_cell.angle_gamma   90.00
#
_symmetry.space_group_name_H-M   'P 1'
#
loop_
_entity.id
_entity.type
_entity.pdbx_description
1 polymer ?
#
loop_
_entity_poly.entity_id
_entity_poly.type
_entity_poly.pdbx_seq_one_letter_code
_entity_poly.pdbx_strand_id
1 'polypeptide(L)'
;MPTSLLSHGATPRSEHAERQVEAELVALAYRLTPFTLVMAIVLAGLIWGVLHKVVDINALTTWLVAMVLINVGRFGLIMAWRHVAPGVNETLIWKWLFMLGVFVAGCGWGALGVALMPPPGHPYEMVVPLCLVAVAAVGLFSLTGMWKAYVLMALPTLLPTAFFYLMSPEPEREVLGGFILLFLLIA
;
A
#
# COMPACT_ATOMS: atom_id res chain seq x y z
N MET A 1 10.80 -39.46 45.33
CA MET A 1 10.22 -39.66 43.99
C MET A 1 8.70 -39.49 44.09
N PRO A 2 8.00 -38.85 43.12
CA PRO A 2 8.49 -38.08 41.99
C PRO A 2 8.13 -36.58 42.08
N THR A 3 9.07 -35.78 41.61
CA THR A 3 9.01 -34.34 41.44
C THR A 3 8.09 -34.01 40.27
N SER A 4 7.31 -32.95 40.43
CA SER A 4 6.36 -32.39 39.48
C SER A 4 6.86 -32.37 38.03
N LEU A 5 6.16 -33.10 37.17
CA LEU A 5 6.14 -32.83 35.74
C LEU A 5 5.50 -31.46 35.53
N LEU A 6 6.31 -30.42 35.45
CA LEU A 6 5.93 -29.22 34.71
C LEU A 6 5.91 -29.59 33.23
N SER A 7 4.89 -30.34 32.80
CA SER A 7 4.50 -30.36 31.41
C SER A 7 4.13 -28.92 31.08
N HIS A 8 5.06 -28.20 30.46
CA HIS A 8 4.75 -26.97 29.76
C HIS A 8 3.70 -27.33 28.72
N GLY A 9 2.44 -27.10 29.07
CA GLY A 9 1.33 -27.15 28.16
C GLY A 9 1.49 -26.02 27.16
N ALA A 10 2.37 -26.21 26.17
CA ALA A 10 2.20 -25.60 24.88
C ALA A 10 0.92 -26.22 24.30
N THR A 11 -0.23 -25.69 24.73
CA THR A 11 -1.49 -25.96 24.06
C THR A 11 -1.27 -25.52 22.61
N PRO A 12 -1.43 -26.40 21.61
CA PRO A 12 -1.45 -25.95 20.24
C PRO A 12 -2.57 -24.93 20.17
N ARG A 13 -2.22 -23.69 19.84
CA ARG A 13 -3.19 -22.62 19.58
C ARG A 13 -4.21 -23.23 18.61
N SER A 14 -5.45 -23.42 19.06
CA SER A 14 -6.41 -24.18 18.26
C SER A 14 -6.58 -23.50 16.90
N GLU A 15 -6.64 -24.25 15.80
CA GLU A 15 -6.78 -23.65 14.45
C GLU A 15 -7.94 -22.63 14.39
N HIS A 16 -8.99 -22.86 15.20
CA HIS A 16 -10.09 -21.92 15.38
C HIS A 16 -9.66 -20.56 15.94
N ALA A 17 -8.77 -20.53 16.94
CA ALA A 17 -8.25 -19.28 17.50
C ALA A 17 -7.40 -18.52 16.48
N GLU A 18 -6.62 -19.20 15.63
CA GLU A 18 -5.83 -18.56 14.57
C GLU A 18 -6.72 -17.97 13.48
N ARG A 19 -7.74 -18.71 13.02
CA ARG A 19 -8.72 -18.22 12.04
C ARG A 19 -9.52 -17.04 12.57
N GLN A 20 -9.82 -17.01 13.86
CA GLN A 20 -10.53 -15.89 14.49
C GLN A 20 -9.64 -14.63 14.54
N VAL A 21 -8.35 -14.77 14.87
CA VAL A 21 -7.39 -13.66 14.82
C VAL A 21 -7.29 -13.12 13.39
N GLU A 22 -7.17 -14.00 12.39
CA GLU A 22 -7.12 -13.58 10.99
C GLU A 22 -8.38 -12.82 10.55
N ALA A 23 -9.56 -13.29 10.95
CA ALA A 23 -10.83 -12.61 10.70
C ALA A 23 -10.86 -11.19 11.30
N GLU A 24 -10.40 -11.04 12.54
CA GLU A 24 -10.30 -9.73 13.20
C GLU A 24 -9.30 -8.80 12.51
N LEU A 25 -8.15 -9.31 12.05
CA LEU A 25 -7.15 -8.50 11.33
C LEU A 25 -7.70 -8.00 9.99
N VAL A 26 -8.40 -8.85 9.24
CA VAL A 26 -9.07 -8.47 8.00
C VAL A 26 -10.18 -7.45 8.28
N ALA A 27 -11.00 -7.69 9.31
CA ALA A 27 -12.06 -6.77 9.70
C ALA A 27 -11.52 -5.40 10.12
N LEU A 28 -10.42 -5.36 10.88
CA LEU A 28 -9.74 -4.14 11.26
C LEU A 28 -9.22 -3.38 10.02
N ALA A 29 -8.62 -4.09 9.07
CA ALA A 29 -8.14 -3.48 7.82
C ALA A 29 -9.30 -2.83 7.03
N TYR A 30 -10.44 -3.52 6.90
CA TYR A 30 -11.65 -2.95 6.27
C TYR A 30 -12.22 -1.74 7.02
N ARG A 31 -12.12 -1.71 8.35
CA ARG A 31 -12.60 -0.58 9.18
C ARG A 31 -11.71 0.65 9.06
N LEU A 32 -10.40 0.48 8.95
CA LEU A 32 -9.43 1.58 8.84
C LEU A 32 -9.33 2.16 7.42
N THR A 33 -9.65 1.37 6.40
CA THR A 33 -9.47 1.75 4.99
C THR A 33 -10.24 3.00 4.54
N PRO A 34 -11.49 3.29 4.95
CA PRO A 34 -12.21 4.47 4.47
C PRO A 34 -11.45 5.78 4.67
N PHE A 35 -10.77 5.93 5.81
CA PHE A 35 -9.94 7.09 6.08
C PHE A 35 -8.75 7.17 5.10
N THR A 36 -8.08 6.04 4.84
CA THR A 36 -6.95 6.01 3.91
C THR A 36 -7.36 6.28 2.46
N LEU A 37 -8.58 5.89 2.04
CA LEU A 37 -9.10 6.21 0.71
C LEU A 37 -9.31 7.72 0.53
N VAL A 38 -9.89 8.39 1.53
CA VAL A 38 -10.09 9.86 1.49
C VAL A 38 -8.72 10.56 1.39
N MET A 39 -7.77 10.18 2.24
CA MET A 39 -6.43 10.79 2.22
C MET A 39 -5.69 10.49 0.91
N ALA A 40 -5.89 9.32 0.30
CA ALA A 40 -5.33 8.98 -1.00
C ALA A 40 -5.86 9.90 -2.12
N ILE A 41 -7.17 10.20 -2.13
CA ILE A 41 -7.77 11.12 -3.09
C ILE A 41 -7.25 12.56 -2.87
N VAL A 42 -7.16 12.99 -1.61
CA VAL A 42 -6.60 14.31 -1.27
C VAL A 42 -5.16 14.42 -1.78
N LEU A 43 -4.31 13.42 -1.49
CA LEU A 43 -2.93 13.40 -1.97
C LEU A 43 -2.85 13.38 -3.50
N ALA A 44 -3.69 12.58 -4.18
CA ALA A 44 -3.72 12.53 -5.64
C ALA A 44 -4.13 13.88 -6.25
N GLY A 45 -5.09 14.58 -5.65
CA GLY A 45 -5.49 15.93 -6.04
C GLY A 45 -4.37 16.97 -5.82
N LEU A 46 -3.61 16.86 -4.72
CA LEU A 46 -2.45 17.71 -4.46
C LEU A 46 -1.35 17.49 -5.49
N ILE A 47 -1.03 16.23 -5.81
CA ILE A 47 -0.05 15.87 -6.84
C ILE A 47 -0.48 16.43 -8.20
N TRP A 48 -1.76 16.28 -8.57
CA TRP A 48 -2.30 16.87 -9.78
C TRP A 48 -2.12 18.40 -9.76
N GLY A 49 -2.48 19.07 -8.65
CA GLY A 49 -2.35 20.52 -8.50
C GLY A 49 -0.92 21.03 -8.64
N VAL A 50 0.08 20.29 -8.16
CA VAL A 50 1.50 20.65 -8.27
C VAL A 50 2.06 20.36 -9.67
N LEU A 51 1.71 19.21 -10.26
CA LEU A 51 2.35 18.70 -11.47
C LEU A 51 1.64 19.06 -12.78
N HIS A 52 0.40 19.57 -12.76
CA HIS A 52 -0.38 19.80 -13.99
C HIS A 52 0.27 20.75 -15.02
N LYS A 53 1.20 21.61 -14.61
CA LYS A 53 1.98 22.49 -15.51
C LYS A 53 3.38 21.98 -15.81
N VAL A 54 3.78 20.86 -15.20
CA VAL A 54 5.15 20.33 -15.21
C VAL A 54 5.24 19.10 -16.09
N VAL A 55 4.21 18.24 -16.05
CA VAL A 55 4.12 17.00 -16.85
C VAL A 55 2.92 17.07 -17.79
N ASP A 56 2.77 16.07 -18.67
CA ASP A 56 1.61 15.98 -19.56
C ASP A 56 0.30 15.92 -18.76
N ILE A 57 -0.51 16.96 -18.92
CA ILE A 57 -1.79 17.13 -18.24
C ILE A 57 -2.78 16.01 -18.58
N ASN A 58 -2.73 15.46 -19.80
CA ASN A 58 -3.63 14.40 -20.21
C ASN A 58 -3.31 13.10 -19.48
N ALA A 59 -2.03 12.72 -19.44
CA ALA A 59 -1.56 11.57 -18.68
C ALA A 59 -1.82 11.74 -17.17
N LEU A 60 -1.55 12.92 -16.61
CA LEU A 60 -1.77 13.20 -15.18
C LEU A 60 -3.25 13.16 -14.79
N THR A 61 -4.12 13.68 -15.64
CA THR A 61 -5.58 13.65 -15.42
C THR A 61 -6.12 12.23 -15.56
N THR A 62 -5.63 11.46 -16.54
CA THR A 62 -5.97 10.04 -16.70
C THR A 62 -5.57 9.25 -15.45
N TRP A 63 -4.38 9.50 -14.92
CA TRP A 63 -3.91 8.92 -13.67
C TRP A 63 -4.81 9.30 -12.48
N LEU A 64 -5.19 10.57 -12.35
CA LEU A 64 -6.10 11.01 -11.28
C LEU A 64 -7.47 10.31 -11.38
N VAL A 65 -8.04 10.19 -12.58
CA VAL A 65 -9.29 9.46 -12.81
C VAL A 65 -9.14 7.99 -12.44
N ALA A 66 -8.03 7.34 -12.83
CA ALA A 66 -7.74 5.97 -12.45
C ALA A 66 -7.67 5.81 -10.91
N MET A 67 -6.99 6.73 -10.21
CA MET A 67 -6.92 6.73 -8.75
C MET A 67 -8.31 6.88 -8.12
N VAL A 68 -9.16 7.75 -8.64
CA VAL A 68 -10.56 7.88 -8.17
C VAL A 68 -11.33 6.58 -8.38
N LEU A 69 -11.24 5.96 -9.55
CA LEU A 69 -11.91 4.69 -9.84
C LEU A 69 -11.43 3.55 -8.92
N ILE A 70 -10.13 3.46 -8.65
CA ILE A 70 -9.56 2.49 -7.71
C ILE A 70 -10.14 2.71 -6.31
N ASN A 71 -10.19 3.96 -5.84
CA ASN A 71 -10.73 4.27 -4.51
C ASN A 71 -12.24 4.01 -4.42
N VAL A 72 -13.00 4.31 -5.47
CA VAL A 72 -14.44 3.99 -5.54
C VAL A 72 -14.66 2.48 -5.52
N GLY A 73 -13.89 1.70 -6.28
CA GLY A 73 -13.96 0.23 -6.25
C GLY A 73 -13.65 -0.34 -4.87
N ARG A 74 -12.61 0.17 -4.21
CA ARG A 74 -12.26 -0.23 -2.84
C ARG A 74 -13.34 0.19 -1.83
N PHE A 75 -13.95 1.35 -2.00
CA PHE A 75 -15.07 1.77 -1.16
C PHE A 75 -16.29 0.87 -1.34
N GLY A 76 -16.63 0.51 -2.58
CA GLY A 76 -17.67 -0.46 -2.88
C GLY A 76 -17.41 -1.83 -2.23
N LEU A 77 -16.16 -2.29 -2.24
CA LEU A 77 -15.76 -3.52 -1.56
C LEU A 77 -15.96 -3.42 -0.03
N ILE A 78 -15.66 -2.27 0.58
CA ILE A 78 -15.92 -2.04 2.01
C ILE A 78 -17.42 -2.05 2.30
N MET A 79 -18.24 -1.43 1.45
CA MET A 79 -19.70 -1.45 1.61
C MET A 79 -20.26 -2.87 1.50
N ALA A 80 -19.79 -3.65 0.52
CA ALA A 80 -20.18 -5.04 0.36
C ALA A 80 -19.78 -5.89 1.58
N TRP A 81 -18.55 -5.70 2.08
CA TRP A 81 -18.08 -6.38 3.29
C TRP A 81 -18.93 -6.05 4.53
N ARG A 82 -19.28 -4.76 4.71
CA ARG A 82 -20.15 -4.31 5.81
C ARG A 82 -21.57 -4.87 5.69
N HIS A 83 -22.09 -5.02 4.48
CA HIS A 83 -23.42 -5.53 4.24
C HIS A 83 -23.52 -7.05 4.49
N VAL A 84 -22.54 -7.81 4.01
CA VAL A 84 -22.50 -9.27 4.20
C VAL A 84 -22.19 -9.65 5.65
N ALA A 85 -21.37 -8.85 6.34
CA ALA A 85 -20.89 -9.13 7.69
C ALA A 85 -20.28 -10.56 7.82
N PRO A 86 -19.25 -10.86 7.03
CA PRO A 86 -18.75 -12.22 6.84
C PRO A 86 -18.27 -12.85 8.16
N GLY A 87 -18.66 -14.10 8.36
CA GLY A 87 -18.15 -14.93 9.45
C GLY A 87 -16.73 -15.45 9.18
N VAL A 88 -16.16 -16.16 10.17
CA VAL A 88 -14.79 -16.67 10.12
C VAL A 88 -14.50 -17.49 8.85
N ASN A 89 -15.47 -18.28 8.37
CA ASN A 89 -15.32 -19.14 7.20
C ASN A 89 -15.24 -18.37 5.86
N GLU A 90 -15.78 -17.16 5.78
CA GLU A 90 -15.81 -16.34 4.57
C GLU A 90 -14.64 -15.36 4.49
N THR A 91 -13.92 -15.18 5.60
CA THR A 91 -12.77 -14.27 5.75
C THR A 91 -11.76 -14.37 4.61
N LEU A 92 -11.49 -15.59 4.11
CA LEU A 92 -10.46 -15.82 3.11
C LEU A 92 -10.74 -15.08 1.80
N ILE A 93 -12.00 -15.07 1.34
CA ILE A 93 -12.39 -14.40 0.09
C ILE A 93 -12.22 -12.88 0.25
N TRP A 94 -12.70 -12.33 1.37
CA TRP A 94 -12.58 -10.90 1.66
C TRP A 94 -11.12 -10.47 1.85
N LYS A 95 -10.29 -11.33 2.44
CA LYS A 95 -8.84 -11.11 2.51
C LYS A 95 -8.22 -10.99 1.12
N TRP A 96 -8.54 -11.89 0.20
CA TRP A 96 -8.02 -11.85 -1.18
C TRP A 96 -8.51 -10.63 -1.94
N LEU A 97 -9.79 -10.29 -1.85
CA LEU A 97 -10.35 -9.10 -2.48
C LEU A 97 -9.70 -7.82 -1.93
N PHE A 98 -9.46 -7.76 -0.62
CA PHE A 98 -8.74 -6.66 0.01
C PHE A 98 -7.32 -6.54 -0.53
N MET A 99 -6.56 -7.64 -0.55
CA MET A 99 -5.19 -7.67 -1.07
C MET A 99 -5.12 -7.27 -2.53
N LEU A 100 -6.08 -7.69 -3.36
CA LEU A 100 -6.18 -7.28 -4.76
C LEU A 100 -6.39 -5.77 -4.87
N GLY A 101 -7.30 -5.19 -4.08
CA GLY A 101 -7.53 -3.74 -4.08
C GLY A 101 -6.30 -2.95 -3.63
N VAL A 102 -5.55 -3.47 -2.66
CA VAL A 102 -4.29 -2.88 -2.19
C VAL A 102 -3.19 -2.97 -3.26
N PHE A 103 -3.07 -4.10 -3.95
CA PHE A 103 -2.13 -4.29 -5.06
C PHE A 103 -2.40 -3.33 -6.21
N VAL A 104 -3.67 -3.24 -6.66
CA VAL A 104 -4.08 -2.31 -7.72
C VAL A 104 -3.80 -0.86 -7.35
N ALA A 105 -4.04 -0.48 -6.09
CA ALA A 105 -3.69 0.85 -5.59
C ALA A 105 -2.17 1.09 -5.63
N GLY A 106 -1.36 0.09 -5.25
CA GLY A 106 0.10 0.18 -5.33
C GLY A 106 0.60 0.36 -6.77
N CYS A 107 0.02 -0.34 -7.75
CA CYS A 107 0.31 -0.12 -9.18
C CYS A 107 -0.07 1.30 -9.64
N GLY A 108 -1.22 1.81 -9.17
CA GLY A 108 -1.66 3.18 -9.47
C GLY A 108 -0.66 4.22 -8.96
N TRP A 109 -0.15 4.07 -7.73
CA TRP A 109 0.89 4.93 -7.20
C TRP A 109 2.23 4.78 -7.94
N GLY A 110 2.66 3.54 -8.21
CA GLY A 110 3.90 3.25 -8.93
C GLY A 110 3.98 3.85 -10.33
N ALA A 111 2.83 3.99 -11.01
CA ALA A 111 2.76 4.63 -12.32
C ALA A 111 3.28 6.08 -12.30
N LEU A 112 3.11 6.81 -11.19
CA LEU A 112 3.68 8.17 -11.05
C LEU A 112 5.20 8.16 -11.19
N GLY A 113 5.86 7.20 -10.54
CA GLY A 113 7.31 7.12 -10.44
C GLY A 113 8.03 6.69 -11.71
N VAL A 114 7.30 6.44 -12.79
CA VAL A 114 7.88 6.10 -14.10
C VAL A 114 7.30 6.98 -15.21
N ALA A 115 5.97 7.09 -15.30
CA ALA A 115 5.31 7.76 -16.43
C ALA A 115 5.07 9.26 -16.22
N LEU A 116 5.02 9.72 -14.97
CA LEU A 116 4.67 11.09 -14.61
C LEU A 116 5.77 11.74 -13.74
N MET A 117 7.00 11.27 -13.91
CA MET A 117 8.16 11.88 -13.26
C MET A 117 8.46 13.24 -13.89
N PRO A 118 8.67 14.30 -13.08
CA PRO A 118 9.12 15.58 -13.61
C PRO A 118 10.47 15.46 -14.34
N PRO A 119 10.76 16.36 -15.28
CA PRO A 119 12.05 16.38 -15.96
C PRO A 119 13.23 16.49 -14.98
N PRO A 120 14.37 15.85 -15.32
CA PRO A 120 15.61 16.00 -14.58
C PRO A 120 15.99 17.47 -14.27
N GLY A 121 16.31 17.77 -13.01
CA GLY A 121 16.72 19.10 -12.55
C GLY A 121 15.56 20.08 -12.31
N HIS A 122 14.30 19.65 -12.49
CA HIS A 122 13.15 20.50 -12.17
C HIS A 122 12.99 20.66 -10.64
N PRO A 123 12.62 21.84 -10.11
CA PRO A 123 12.39 22.04 -8.67
C PRO A 123 11.37 21.09 -8.02
N TYR A 124 10.53 20.43 -8.81
CA TYR A 124 9.50 19.49 -8.35
C TYR A 124 9.87 18.03 -8.54
N GLU A 125 11.08 17.72 -9.01
CA GLU A 125 11.51 16.34 -9.26
C GLU A 125 11.35 15.44 -8.01
N MET A 126 11.68 15.98 -6.83
CA MET A 126 11.62 15.25 -5.57
C MET A 126 10.20 15.06 -5.01
N VAL A 127 9.18 15.72 -5.60
CA VAL A 127 7.79 15.63 -5.11
C VAL A 127 7.26 14.21 -5.25
N VAL A 128 7.47 13.58 -6.41
CA VAL A 128 6.98 12.22 -6.68
C VAL A 128 7.60 11.18 -5.75
N PRO A 129 8.93 11.00 -5.67
CA PRO A 129 9.53 10.00 -4.79
C PRO A 129 9.20 10.24 -3.31
N LEU A 130 9.17 11.50 -2.87
CA LEU A 130 8.78 11.84 -1.49
C LEU A 130 7.34 11.38 -1.19
N CYS A 131 6.39 11.67 -2.10
CA CYS A 131 5.01 11.22 -1.94
C CYS A 131 4.89 9.69 -1.94
N LEU A 132 5.62 8.99 -2.82
CA LEU A 132 5.55 7.52 -2.89
C LEU A 132 6.12 6.85 -1.64
N VAL A 133 7.23 7.36 -1.10
CA VAL A 133 7.78 6.89 0.19
C VAL A 133 6.81 7.18 1.33
N ALA A 134 6.17 8.36 1.36
CA ALA A 134 5.15 8.68 2.36
C ALA A 134 3.95 7.74 2.28
N VAL A 135 3.45 7.42 1.07
CA VAL A 135 2.37 6.44 0.86
C VAL A 135 2.78 5.06 1.37
N ALA A 136 4.00 4.61 1.05
CA ALA A 136 4.52 3.34 1.53
C ALA A 136 4.64 3.31 3.07
N ALA A 137 5.12 4.39 3.69
CA ALA A 137 5.21 4.50 5.15
C ALA A 137 3.83 4.46 5.83
N VAL A 138 2.83 5.18 5.29
CA VAL A 138 1.45 5.10 5.79
C VAL A 138 0.88 3.68 5.62
N GLY A 139 1.21 3.01 4.51
CA GLY A 139 0.86 1.61 4.28
C GLY A 139 1.43 0.67 5.34
N LEU A 140 2.69 0.88 5.76
CA LEU A 140 3.33 0.05 6.78
C LEU A 140 2.52 0.05 8.08
N PHE A 141 2.13 1.23 8.57
CA PHE A 141 1.34 1.34 9.79
C PHE A 141 -0.08 0.80 9.63
N SER A 142 -0.75 1.10 8.51
CA SER A 142 -2.15 0.71 8.29
C SER A 142 -2.36 -0.76 7.96
N LEU A 143 -1.30 -1.46 7.50
CA LEU A 143 -1.34 -2.86 7.07
C LEU A 143 -0.44 -3.77 7.92
N THR A 144 0.01 -3.32 9.09
CA THR A 144 0.86 -4.12 10.02
C THR A 144 0.27 -5.48 10.33
N GLY A 145 -1.05 -5.57 10.50
CA GLY A 145 -1.78 -6.83 10.73
C GLY A 145 -1.85 -7.76 9.51
N MET A 146 -1.49 -7.27 8.33
CA MET A 146 -1.59 -7.98 7.05
C MET A 146 -0.32 -7.75 6.22
N TRP A 147 0.82 -8.21 6.72
CA TRP A 147 2.13 -8.05 6.07
C TRP A 147 2.15 -8.33 4.55
N LYS A 148 1.49 -9.42 4.12
CA LYS A 148 1.38 -9.75 2.68
C LYS A 148 0.69 -8.64 1.86
N ALA A 149 -0.32 -7.98 2.42
CA ALA A 149 -1.00 -6.86 1.79
C ALA A 149 -0.07 -5.64 1.70
N TYR A 150 0.74 -5.39 2.74
CA TYR A 150 1.75 -4.34 2.70
C TYR A 150 2.76 -4.55 1.57
N VAL A 151 3.36 -5.73 1.47
CA VAL A 151 4.33 -6.06 0.42
C VAL A 151 3.71 -5.91 -0.98
N LEU A 152 2.47 -6.38 -1.16
CA LEU A 152 1.73 -6.21 -2.41
C LEU A 152 1.46 -4.75 -2.77
N MET A 153 1.41 -3.83 -1.80
CA MET A 153 1.30 -2.41 -2.05
C MET A 153 2.67 -1.77 -2.32
N ALA A 154 3.64 -2.04 -1.44
CA ALA A 154 4.90 -1.33 -1.37
C ALA A 154 5.79 -1.63 -2.59
N LEU A 155 5.84 -2.90 -3.01
CA LEU A 155 6.63 -3.31 -4.17
C LEU A 155 6.23 -2.55 -5.44
N PRO A 156 4.97 -2.60 -5.92
CA PRO A 156 4.60 -1.87 -7.13
C PRO A 156 4.64 -0.34 -6.93
N THR A 157 4.52 0.17 -5.70
CA THR A 157 4.60 1.62 -5.44
C THR A 157 6.02 2.16 -5.57
N LEU A 158 7.01 1.45 -5.01
CA LEU A 158 8.37 1.98 -4.85
C LEU A 158 9.39 1.37 -5.80
N LEU A 159 9.25 0.09 -6.15
CA LEU A 159 10.26 -0.63 -6.95
C LEU A 159 10.46 0.00 -8.34
N PRO A 160 9.40 0.39 -9.10
CA PRO A 160 9.58 1.04 -10.39
C PRO A 160 10.35 2.36 -10.28
N THR A 161 10.02 3.17 -9.28
CA THR A 161 10.68 4.45 -8.98
C THR A 161 12.14 4.26 -8.58
N ALA A 162 12.42 3.29 -7.70
CA ALA A 162 13.77 2.99 -7.27
C ALA A 162 14.66 2.59 -8.47
N PHE A 163 14.13 1.74 -9.34
CA PHE A 163 14.83 1.31 -10.55
C PHE A 163 15.07 2.46 -11.53
N PHE A 164 14.08 3.34 -11.72
CA PHE A 164 14.21 4.55 -12.55
C PHE A 164 15.35 5.47 -12.06
N TYR A 165 15.44 5.69 -10.74
CA TYR A 165 16.49 6.51 -10.14
C TYR A 165 17.87 5.84 -10.19
N LEU A 166 17.96 4.52 -9.97
CA LEU A 166 19.22 3.77 -10.03
C LEU A 166 19.81 3.68 -11.44
N MET A 167 18.96 3.73 -12.47
CA MET A 167 19.41 3.74 -13.86
C MET A 167 19.91 5.11 -14.33
N SER A 168 19.75 6.15 -13.51
CA SER A 168 20.15 7.49 -13.89
C SER A 168 21.68 7.65 -13.76
N PRO A 169 22.34 8.33 -14.71
CA PRO A 169 23.80 8.52 -14.68
C PRO A 169 24.29 9.52 -13.63
N GLU A 170 23.37 10.24 -12.96
CA GLU A 170 23.69 11.24 -11.94
C GLU A 170 23.82 10.59 -10.55
N PRO A 171 24.95 10.75 -9.84
CA PRO A 171 25.19 10.10 -8.55
C PRO A 171 24.13 10.43 -7.48
N GLU A 172 23.59 11.65 -7.48
CA GLU A 172 22.56 12.07 -6.53
C GLU A 172 21.26 11.27 -6.69
N ARG A 173 20.90 10.95 -7.93
CA ARG A 173 19.73 10.12 -8.26
C ARG A 173 19.93 8.67 -7.86
N GLU A 174 21.12 8.13 -8.11
CA GLU A 174 21.47 6.77 -7.72
C GLU A 174 21.35 6.57 -6.21
N VAL A 175 21.86 7.52 -5.43
CA VAL A 175 21.75 7.53 -3.95
C VAL A 175 20.28 7.54 -3.52
N LEU A 176 19.42 8.36 -4.15
CA LEU A 176 18.00 8.38 -3.84
C LEU A 176 17.31 7.04 -4.15
N GLY A 177 17.61 6.43 -5.30
CA GLY A 177 17.13 5.10 -5.65
C GLY A 177 17.56 4.05 -4.62
N GLY A 178 18.81 4.13 -4.16
CA GLY A 178 19.34 3.31 -3.07
C GLY A 178 18.59 3.48 -1.74
N PHE A 179 18.24 4.72 -1.36
CA PHE A 179 17.44 4.96 -0.15
C PHE A 179 16.01 4.41 -0.27
N ILE A 180 15.38 4.48 -1.45
CA ILE A 180 14.06 3.88 -1.69
C ILE A 180 14.13 2.36 -1.56
N LEU A 181 15.17 1.71 -2.11
CA LEU A 181 15.38 0.27 -1.92
C LEU A 181 15.65 -0.08 -0.46
N LEU A 182 16.48 0.71 0.24
CA LEU A 182 16.75 0.49 1.65
C LEU A 182 15.46 0.56 2.46
N PHE A 183 14.60 1.55 2.21
CA PHE A 183 13.29 1.65 2.84
C PHE A 183 12.46 0.38 2.64
N LEU A 184 12.41 -0.16 1.41
CA LEU A 184 11.72 -1.42 1.12
C LEU A 184 12.30 -2.64 1.85
N LEU A 185 13.59 -2.64 2.15
CA LEU A 185 14.26 -3.74 2.84
C LEU A 185 14.07 -3.71 4.36
N ILE A 186 13.88 -2.52 4.95
CA ILE A 186 13.75 -2.33 6.40
C ILE A 186 12.32 -2.20 6.90
N ALA A 187 11.40 -1.77 6.03
CA ALA A 187 9.97 -1.72 6.32
C ALA A 187 9.40 -3.14 6.45
#